data_AF-A0A428S9L6-F1
#
_entry.id   AF-A0A428S9L6-F1
#
_cell.length_a   1.000
_cell.length_b   1.000
_cell.length_c   1.000
_cell.angle_alpha   90.00
_cell.angle_beta   90.00
_cell.angle_gamma   90.00
#
_symmetry.space_group_name_H-M   'P 1'
#
loop_
_entity.id
_entity.type
_entity.pdbx_description
1 polymer ?
#
loop_
_entity_poly.entity_id
_entity_poly.type
_entity_poly.pdbx_seq_one_letter_code
_entity_poly.pdbx_strand_id
1 'polypeptide(L)'
;MSGLIRYGDNLVNIGSMTNQTAGDYLIRYDPINYGVVETPNSPFIGVIYIPSAYGVSMLRVRALSSDADVAEARKIQAGFKLRERRRHSRAIAPPLDLGMFRDEEFSIEKHSMYEVALRLTAKLAPFNLPYIVGDRAWVTKTLRNAGINGGRFTIPEGTNLTTAAAAANNSVQALLNTPGILLNLGNGWTMRSPQAIGKYGSFYSMRYFLASRGYLALTSEQVLYPSYTADIVLKAGQSALVEFPSRPKILPGGFWSLTAYDAQGYLVENSMNRYSLGDGANLTYPDGQLLADGDMGAFQILLQGSNTAPPLNWTSK
;
A
#
# COMPACT_ATOMS: atom_id res chain seq x y z
N MET A 1 -8.27 9.31 -1.69
CA MET A 1 -8.52 8.61 -0.42
C MET A 1 -8.66 7.13 -0.68
N SER A 2 -7.81 6.31 -0.06
CA SER A 2 -8.04 4.86 0.02
C SER A 2 -8.56 4.55 1.41
N GLY A 3 -9.72 3.90 1.48
CA GLY A 3 -10.34 3.38 2.69
C GLY A 3 -9.89 1.94 2.88
N LEU A 4 -9.09 1.73 3.92
CA LEU A 4 -8.53 0.44 4.26
C LEU A 4 -9.13 -0.05 5.59
N ILE A 5 -9.43 -1.34 5.66
CA ILE A 5 -9.69 -1.96 6.95
C ILE A 5 -8.36 -2.13 7.68
N ARG A 6 -8.40 -2.17 9.02
CA ARG A 6 -7.16 -2.25 9.83
C ARG A 6 -6.24 -3.40 9.45
N TYR A 7 -6.78 -4.49 8.88
CA TYR A 7 -6.01 -5.66 8.46
C TYR A 7 -5.38 -5.55 7.05
N GLY A 8 -5.52 -4.42 6.37
CA GLY A 8 -4.74 -4.11 5.17
C GLY A 8 -5.45 -4.30 3.83
N ASP A 9 -6.72 -4.75 3.78
CA ASP A 9 -7.49 -4.69 2.52
C ASP A 9 -7.90 -3.26 2.20
N ASN A 10 -7.66 -2.89 0.96
CA ASN A 10 -8.16 -1.71 0.31
C ASN A 10 -9.54 -2.02 -0.26
N LEU A 11 -10.58 -1.60 0.46
CA LEU A 11 -11.97 -1.88 0.09
C LEU A 11 -12.62 -0.72 -0.65
N VAL A 12 -12.05 0.49 -0.54
CA VAL A 12 -12.60 1.71 -1.11
C VAL A 12 -11.46 2.56 -1.67
N ASN A 13 -11.59 3.03 -2.91
CA ASN A 13 -10.73 4.07 -3.47
C ASN A 13 -11.61 5.20 -3.99
N ILE A 14 -11.21 6.43 -3.71
CA ILE A 14 -11.80 7.67 -4.23
C ILE A 14 -10.64 8.56 -4.67
N GLY A 15 -10.63 9.00 -5.91
CA GLY A 15 -9.59 9.88 -6.42
C GLY A 15 -9.60 9.99 -7.95
N SER A 16 -8.50 10.51 -8.50
CA SER A 16 -8.36 10.76 -9.95
C SER A 16 -8.45 9.51 -10.82
N MET A 17 -8.23 8.33 -10.26
CA MET A 17 -8.31 7.03 -10.94
C MET A 17 -9.71 6.40 -10.87
N THR A 18 -10.69 7.15 -10.38
CA THR A 18 -12.06 6.66 -10.16
C THR A 18 -13.06 7.68 -10.72
N ASN A 19 -14.29 7.25 -11.01
CA ASN A 19 -15.35 8.16 -11.49
C ASN A 19 -15.95 9.06 -10.39
N GLN A 20 -15.43 9.01 -9.16
CA GLN A 20 -15.91 9.82 -8.05
C GLN A 20 -15.40 11.27 -8.11
N THR A 21 -16.27 12.22 -7.81
CA THR A 21 -15.94 13.65 -7.77
C THR A 21 -15.46 14.10 -6.39
N ALA A 22 -14.76 15.24 -6.34
CA ALA A 22 -14.34 15.81 -5.07
C ALA A 22 -15.52 16.43 -4.31
N GLY A 23 -15.57 16.21 -2.99
CA GLY A 23 -16.47 16.89 -2.06
C GLY A 23 -16.76 16.09 -0.80
N ASP A 24 -17.91 16.33 -0.18
CA ASP A 24 -18.24 15.76 1.13
C ASP A 24 -18.82 14.35 1.00
N TYR A 25 -18.12 13.36 1.56
CA TYR A 25 -18.58 11.98 1.67
C TYR A 25 -18.93 11.64 3.12
N LEU A 26 -20.03 10.89 3.32
CA LEU A 26 -20.40 10.37 4.63
C LEU A 26 -19.83 8.96 4.83
N ILE A 27 -18.93 8.77 5.79
CA ILE A 27 -18.41 7.45 6.13
C ILE A 27 -19.38 6.76 7.11
N ARG A 28 -19.78 5.52 6.80
CA ARG A 28 -20.69 4.70 7.61
C ARG A 28 -20.15 3.29 7.79
N TYR A 29 -20.34 2.76 8.99
CA TYR A 29 -20.14 1.33 9.24
C TYR A 29 -21.33 0.54 8.68
N ASP A 30 -21.05 -0.50 7.92
CA ASP A 30 -21.99 -1.54 7.52
C ASP A 30 -21.25 -2.89 7.50
N PRO A 31 -21.63 -3.87 8.33
CA PRO A 31 -20.88 -5.12 8.48
C PRO A 31 -20.97 -6.03 7.26
N ILE A 32 -21.82 -5.74 6.27
CA ILE A 32 -22.07 -6.60 5.12
C ILE A 32 -21.64 -5.87 3.85
N ASN A 33 -22.08 -4.63 3.71
CA ASN A 33 -21.82 -3.83 2.51
C ASN A 33 -20.58 -2.96 2.70
N TYR A 34 -19.80 -2.83 1.65
CA TYR A 34 -18.65 -1.93 1.61
C TYR A 34 -18.51 -1.34 0.21
N GLY A 35 -17.89 -0.17 0.10
CA GLY A 35 -17.78 0.54 -1.17
C GLY A 35 -18.30 1.97 -1.08
N VAL A 36 -18.38 2.63 -2.24
CA VAL A 36 -18.95 3.97 -2.38
C VAL A 36 -20.30 3.86 -3.04
N VAL A 37 -21.31 4.51 -2.47
CA VAL A 37 -22.64 4.65 -3.05
C VAL A 37 -22.93 6.13 -3.23
N GLU A 38 -23.22 6.55 -4.45
CA GLU A 38 -23.62 7.93 -4.73
C GLU A 38 -25.01 8.20 -4.15
N THR A 39 -25.22 9.42 -3.65
CA THR A 39 -26.49 9.82 -3.05
C THR A 39 -27.03 11.08 -3.69
N PRO A 40 -27.72 10.97 -4.84
CA PRO A 40 -28.44 12.10 -5.42
C PRO A 40 -29.42 12.69 -4.39
N ASN A 41 -29.49 14.02 -4.30
CA ASN A 41 -30.37 14.74 -3.36
C ASN A 41 -29.99 14.65 -1.87
N SER A 42 -28.73 14.33 -1.57
CA SER A 42 -28.15 14.36 -0.22
C SER A 42 -27.20 15.56 -0.08
N PRO A 43 -26.98 16.08 1.14
CA PRO A 43 -25.88 17.04 1.38
C PRO A 43 -24.49 16.43 1.18
N PHE A 44 -24.39 15.10 1.01
CA PHE A 44 -23.18 14.38 0.70
C PHE A 44 -23.21 13.89 -0.75
N ILE A 45 -22.07 13.94 -1.43
CA ILE A 45 -21.92 13.40 -2.80
C ILE A 45 -22.13 11.89 -2.81
N GLY A 46 -21.67 11.21 -1.74
CA GLY A 46 -21.92 9.80 -1.55
C GLY A 46 -21.69 9.34 -0.12
N VAL A 47 -22.00 8.06 0.10
CA VAL A 47 -21.75 7.34 1.34
C VAL A 47 -20.66 6.31 1.11
N ILE A 48 -19.66 6.30 2.00
CA ILE A 48 -18.60 5.30 2.03
C ILE A 48 -18.95 4.28 3.10
N TYR A 49 -19.27 3.06 2.70
CA TYR A 49 -19.51 1.96 3.61
C TYR A 49 -18.21 1.22 3.91
N ILE A 50 -17.93 1.03 5.21
CA ILE A 50 -16.79 0.26 5.72
C ILE A 50 -17.26 -0.90 6.61
N PRO A 51 -16.69 -2.10 6.47
CA PRO A 51 -17.17 -3.29 7.16
C PRO A 51 -16.51 -3.58 8.50
N SER A 52 -15.68 -2.66 8.98
CA SER A 52 -15.02 -2.73 10.28
C SER A 52 -15.27 -1.47 11.09
N ALA A 53 -15.39 -1.60 12.41
CA ALA A 53 -15.63 -0.45 13.28
C ALA A 53 -14.43 0.51 13.31
N TYR A 54 -13.22 -0.04 13.17
CA TYR A 54 -11.98 0.73 13.03
C TYR A 54 -11.41 0.55 11.62
N GLY A 55 -10.94 1.64 11.03
CA GLY A 55 -10.32 1.64 9.70
C GLY A 55 -9.15 2.61 9.64
N VAL A 56 -8.40 2.53 8.55
CA VAL A 56 -7.31 3.46 8.24
C VAL A 56 -7.66 4.14 6.92
N SER A 57 -7.45 5.44 6.85
CA SER A 57 -7.50 6.17 5.59
C SER A 57 -6.11 6.60 5.18
N MET A 58 -5.77 6.35 3.92
CA MET A 58 -4.55 6.88 3.31
C MET A 58 -4.92 7.93 2.25
N LEU A 59 -4.31 9.10 2.37
CA LEU A 59 -4.48 10.22 1.46
C LEU A 59 -3.16 10.41 0.72
N ARG A 60 -3.21 10.46 -0.61
CA ARG A 60 -2.05 10.69 -1.48
C ARG A 60 -2.39 11.84 -2.42
N VAL A 61 -1.48 12.79 -2.51
CA VAL A 61 -1.53 13.89 -3.48
C VAL A 61 -0.25 13.79 -4.28
N ARG A 62 -0.36 13.71 -5.60
CA ARG A 62 0.82 13.73 -6.47
C ARG A 62 1.42 15.13 -6.44
N ALA A 63 2.71 15.21 -6.23
CA ALA A 63 3.51 16.41 -6.48
C ALA A 63 4.60 16.06 -7.49
N LEU A 64 4.90 16.99 -8.39
CA LEU A 64 6.12 16.92 -9.21
C LEU A 64 7.29 17.51 -8.41
N SER A 65 8.40 17.80 -9.08
CA SER A 65 9.66 18.18 -8.43
C SER A 65 9.80 19.67 -8.09
N SER A 66 8.94 20.56 -8.58
CA SER A 66 9.09 22.00 -8.32
C SER A 66 8.54 22.41 -6.95
N ASP A 67 9.14 23.42 -6.33
CA ASP A 67 8.63 24.00 -5.07
C ASP A 67 7.19 24.50 -5.20
N ALA A 68 6.82 24.99 -6.39
CA ALA A 68 5.46 25.41 -6.69
C ALA A 68 4.48 24.23 -6.68
N ASP A 69 4.85 23.09 -7.28
CA ASP A 69 4.03 21.87 -7.27
C ASP A 69 3.88 21.31 -5.86
N VAL A 70 4.97 21.29 -5.08
CA VAL A 70 4.94 20.85 -3.68
C VAL A 70 4.07 21.78 -2.84
N ALA A 71 4.15 23.09 -3.05
CA ALA A 71 3.29 24.06 -2.37
C ALA A 71 1.81 23.84 -2.72
N GLU A 72 1.48 23.57 -3.98
CA GLU A 72 0.11 23.30 -4.41
C GLU A 72 -0.43 21.98 -3.83
N ALA A 73 0.39 20.92 -3.85
CA ALA A 73 0.03 19.65 -3.23
C ALA A 73 -0.26 19.81 -1.73
N ARG A 74 0.49 20.65 -1.03
CA ARG A 74 0.23 21.00 0.39
C ARG A 74 -1.08 21.76 0.57
N LYS A 75 -1.45 22.66 -0.33
CA LYS A 75 -2.75 23.35 -0.29
C LYS A 75 -3.91 22.36 -0.44
N ILE A 76 -3.80 21.42 -1.40
CA ILE A 76 -4.79 20.34 -1.57
C ILE A 76 -4.86 19.49 -0.31
N GLN A 77 -3.71 19.08 0.24
CA GLN A 77 -3.64 18.28 1.46
C GLN A 77 -4.28 18.99 2.66
N ALA A 78 -4.07 20.31 2.82
CA ALA A 78 -4.69 21.12 3.86
C ALA A 78 -6.21 21.23 3.73
N GLY A 79 -6.75 20.99 2.53
CA GLY A 79 -8.19 20.94 2.26
C GLY A 79 -8.88 19.67 2.80
N PHE A 80 -8.14 18.59 3.08
CA PHE A 80 -8.73 17.36 3.60
C PHE A 80 -9.23 17.55 5.03
N LYS A 81 -10.52 17.26 5.25
CA LYS A 81 -11.17 17.41 6.56
C LYS A 81 -11.93 16.14 6.92
N LEU A 82 -11.76 15.70 8.16
CA LEU A 82 -12.62 14.70 8.78
C LEU A 82 -13.48 15.41 9.83
N ARG A 83 -14.81 15.26 9.71
CA ARG A 83 -15.76 15.86 10.65
C ARG A 83 -16.60 14.77 11.27
N GLU A 84 -16.63 14.72 12.60
CA GLU A 84 -17.49 13.79 13.31
C GLU A 84 -18.96 14.15 13.07
N ARG A 85 -19.78 13.13 12.83
CA ARG A 85 -21.24 13.25 12.76
C ARG A 85 -21.84 12.33 13.82
N ARG A 86 -22.68 12.89 14.68
CA ARG A 86 -23.38 12.13 15.70
C ARG A 86 -24.23 11.05 15.03
N ARG A 87 -24.09 9.81 15.51
CA ARG A 87 -24.97 8.71 15.15
C ARG A 87 -26.09 8.59 16.18
N HIS A 88 -27.31 8.35 15.71
CA HIS A 88 -28.46 8.07 16.56
C HIS A 88 -28.68 6.56 16.79
N SER A 89 -27.81 5.72 16.24
CA SER A 89 -27.82 4.28 16.44
C SER A 89 -27.03 3.88 17.69
N ARG A 90 -27.26 2.66 18.20
CA ARG A 90 -26.41 2.05 19.24
C ARG A 90 -24.93 2.07 18.84
N ALA A 91 -24.05 2.26 19.82
CA ALA A 91 -22.62 2.16 19.64
C ALA A 91 -22.23 0.75 19.14
N ILE A 92 -21.34 0.72 18.14
CA ILE A 92 -20.91 -0.52 17.46
C ILE A 92 -19.63 -1.08 18.08
N ALA A 93 -18.74 -0.17 18.47
CA ALA A 93 -17.51 -0.43 19.17
C ALA A 93 -17.26 0.73 20.14
N PRO A 94 -16.44 0.55 21.19
CA PRO A 94 -15.94 1.68 21.96
C PRO A 94 -15.13 2.63 21.05
N PRO A 95 -14.90 3.89 21.44
CA PRO A 95 -13.92 4.74 20.78
C PRO A 95 -12.55 4.05 20.75
N LEU A 96 -11.82 4.16 19.63
CA LEU A 96 -10.46 3.65 19.55
C LEU A 96 -9.54 4.55 20.37
N ASP A 97 -9.20 4.10 21.58
CA ASP A 97 -8.26 4.80 22.44
C ASP A 97 -6.82 4.55 21.99
N LEU A 98 -6.18 5.56 21.40
CA LEU A 98 -4.76 5.49 21.03
C LEU A 98 -3.82 5.52 22.25
N GLY A 99 -4.31 5.94 23.42
CA GLY A 99 -3.59 5.84 24.68
C GLY A 99 -3.26 4.40 25.07
N MET A 100 -4.01 3.41 24.53
CA MET A 100 -3.75 2.00 24.79
C MET A 100 -2.32 1.58 24.46
N PHE A 101 -1.65 2.20 23.48
CA PHE A 101 -0.28 1.84 23.12
C PHE A 101 0.78 2.23 24.18
N ARG A 102 0.38 2.97 25.22
CA ARG A 102 1.23 3.31 26.37
C ARG A 102 1.07 2.33 27.53
N ASP A 103 0.09 1.44 27.47
CA ASP A 103 -0.11 0.39 28.46
C ASP A 103 1.05 -0.60 28.39
N GLU A 104 1.55 -1.03 29.56
CA GLU A 104 2.62 -2.02 29.65
C GLU A 104 2.25 -3.32 28.93
N GLU A 105 0.96 -3.67 28.87
CA GLU A 105 0.44 -4.84 28.14
C GLU A 105 0.83 -4.85 26.65
N PHE A 106 1.02 -3.68 26.03
CA PHE A 106 1.39 -3.54 24.62
C PHE A 106 2.83 -3.06 24.42
N SER A 107 3.65 -3.06 25.48
CA SER A 107 5.06 -2.68 25.40
C SER A 107 5.93 -3.82 24.87
N ILE A 108 6.66 -3.56 23.78
CA ILE A 108 7.64 -4.49 23.22
C ILE A 108 8.92 -4.61 24.06
N GLU A 109 9.10 -3.78 25.08
CA GLU A 109 10.18 -3.91 26.07
C GLU A 109 9.84 -4.92 27.16
N LYS A 110 8.55 -5.10 27.44
CA LYS A 110 8.04 -6.02 28.47
C LYS A 110 7.62 -7.37 27.90
N HIS A 111 7.16 -7.38 26.65
CA HIS A 111 6.65 -8.55 25.96
C HIS A 111 7.32 -8.71 24.59
N SER A 112 7.41 -9.94 24.09
CA SER A 112 7.88 -10.15 22.71
C SER A 112 6.95 -9.46 21.70
N MET A 113 7.49 -9.06 20.54
CA MET A 113 6.68 -8.44 19.47
C MET A 113 5.49 -9.33 19.04
N TYR A 114 5.66 -10.66 19.07
CA TYR A 114 4.62 -11.62 18.71
C TYR A 114 3.50 -11.65 19.74
N GLU A 115 3.84 -11.60 21.02
CA GLU A 115 2.87 -11.52 22.10
C GLU A 115 2.10 -10.21 22.05
N VAL A 116 2.78 -9.07 21.87
CA VAL A 116 2.12 -7.76 21.71
C VAL A 116 1.16 -7.77 20.53
N ALA A 117 1.55 -8.34 19.39
CA ALA A 117 0.69 -8.46 18.21
C ALA A 117 -0.59 -9.29 18.49
N LEU A 118 -0.47 -10.39 19.23
CA LEU A 118 -1.61 -11.24 19.60
C LEU A 118 -2.51 -10.58 20.66
N ARG A 119 -1.95 -9.84 21.62
CA ARG A 119 -2.71 -9.02 22.57
C ARG A 119 -3.49 -7.93 21.87
N LEU A 120 -2.86 -7.20 20.95
CA LEU A 120 -3.53 -6.20 20.11
C LEU A 120 -4.65 -6.85 19.30
N THR A 121 -4.39 -8.02 18.72
CA THR A 121 -5.40 -8.80 17.99
C THR A 121 -6.58 -9.13 18.88
N ALA A 122 -6.34 -9.62 20.11
CA ALA A 122 -7.38 -9.95 21.07
C ALA A 122 -8.25 -8.74 21.42
N LYS A 123 -7.64 -7.58 21.66
CA LYS A 123 -8.37 -6.34 22.00
C LYS A 123 -9.29 -5.85 20.87
N LEU A 124 -8.91 -6.09 19.62
CA LEU A 124 -9.53 -5.47 18.45
C LEU A 124 -10.44 -6.41 17.65
N ALA A 125 -10.15 -7.71 17.63
CA ALA A 125 -10.90 -8.70 16.88
C ALA A 125 -12.42 -8.70 17.15
N PRO A 126 -12.92 -8.45 18.38
CA PRO A 126 -14.36 -8.36 18.63
C PRO A 126 -15.08 -7.26 17.83
N PHE A 127 -14.37 -6.22 17.42
CA PHE A 127 -14.93 -5.04 16.73
C PHE A 127 -14.51 -4.96 15.26
N ASN A 128 -13.56 -5.81 14.85
CA ASN A 128 -13.04 -5.89 13.49
C ASN A 128 -13.14 -7.35 13.02
N LEU A 129 -14.36 -7.83 12.81
CA LEU A 129 -14.55 -9.15 12.22
C LEU A 129 -14.05 -9.16 10.76
N PRO A 130 -13.71 -10.34 10.20
CA PRO A 130 -13.53 -10.48 8.76
C PRO A 130 -14.67 -9.83 7.98
N TYR A 131 -14.31 -9.05 6.96
CA TYR A 131 -15.30 -8.44 6.07
C TYR A 131 -15.98 -9.50 5.18
N ILE A 132 -15.29 -10.61 4.92
CA ILE A 132 -15.89 -11.82 4.35
C ILE A 132 -16.73 -12.47 5.44
N VAL A 133 -18.05 -12.34 5.35
CA VAL A 133 -19.00 -12.84 6.35
C VAL A 133 -18.83 -14.35 6.59
N GLY A 134 -18.59 -15.12 5.52
CA GLY A 134 -18.35 -16.55 5.58
C GLY A 134 -17.11 -16.94 6.40
N ASP A 135 -16.15 -16.04 6.58
CA ASP A 135 -14.92 -16.33 7.32
C ASP A 135 -15.07 -16.20 8.83
N ARG A 136 -16.07 -15.45 9.29
CA ARG A 136 -16.17 -15.04 10.69
C ARG A 136 -16.17 -16.21 11.65
N ALA A 137 -16.91 -17.26 11.34
CA ALA A 137 -17.04 -18.43 12.20
C ALA A 137 -15.70 -19.17 12.37
N TRP A 138 -15.04 -19.50 11.26
CA TRP A 138 -13.80 -20.26 11.31
C TRP A 138 -12.64 -19.39 11.83
N VAL A 139 -12.55 -18.11 11.47
CA VAL A 139 -11.52 -17.20 12.02
C VAL A 139 -11.68 -17.06 13.52
N THR A 140 -12.91 -16.87 14.03
CA THR A 140 -13.14 -16.80 15.48
C THR A 140 -12.76 -18.10 16.17
N LYS A 141 -13.03 -19.26 15.56
CA LYS A 141 -12.59 -20.57 16.08
C LYS A 141 -11.07 -20.68 16.11
N THR A 142 -10.38 -20.27 15.03
CA THR A 142 -8.91 -20.26 14.95
C THR A 142 -8.29 -19.36 16.01
N LEU A 143 -8.80 -18.14 16.19
CA LEU A 143 -8.32 -17.20 17.22
C LEU A 143 -8.52 -17.79 18.63
N ARG A 144 -9.68 -18.41 18.91
CA ARG A 144 -9.92 -19.10 20.18
C ARG A 144 -8.93 -20.23 20.44
N ASN A 145 -8.69 -21.08 19.44
CA ASN A 145 -7.70 -22.15 19.55
C ASN A 145 -6.28 -21.62 19.74
N ALA A 146 -5.98 -20.43 19.21
CA ALA A 146 -4.71 -19.74 19.42
C ALA A 146 -4.62 -19.03 20.78
N GLY A 147 -5.63 -19.13 21.66
CA GLY A 147 -5.60 -18.52 22.98
C GLY A 147 -6.20 -17.11 23.06
N ILE A 148 -6.90 -16.65 22.02
CA ILE A 148 -7.61 -15.36 22.01
C ILE A 148 -9.07 -15.57 22.40
N ASN A 149 -9.47 -15.09 23.58
CA ASN A 149 -10.84 -15.20 24.07
C ASN A 149 -11.24 -13.98 24.90
N GLY A 150 -12.49 -13.52 24.76
CA GLY A 150 -13.05 -12.44 25.58
C GLY A 150 -12.26 -11.13 25.55
N GLY A 151 -11.59 -10.81 24.45
CA GLY A 151 -10.77 -9.61 24.34
C GLY A 151 -9.36 -9.72 24.93
N ARG A 152 -8.95 -10.92 25.38
CA ARG A 152 -7.65 -11.21 25.98
C ARG A 152 -6.91 -12.29 25.19
N PHE A 153 -5.58 -12.25 25.28
CA PHE A 153 -4.70 -13.28 24.76
C PHE A 153 -4.04 -14.03 25.93
N THR A 154 -4.05 -15.34 25.88
CA THR A 154 -3.32 -16.20 26.81
C THR A 154 -2.54 -17.21 25.98
N ILE A 155 -1.24 -17.33 26.24
CA ILE A 155 -0.38 -18.25 25.51
C ILE A 155 -0.84 -19.69 25.84
N PRO A 156 -1.27 -20.49 24.85
CA PRO A 156 -1.66 -21.87 25.11
C PRO A 156 -0.49 -22.68 25.67
N GLU A 157 -0.79 -23.64 26.55
CA GLU A 157 0.23 -24.48 27.17
C GLU A 157 1.14 -25.15 26.13
N GLY A 158 2.46 -25.15 26.39
CA GLY A 158 3.46 -25.70 25.47
C GLY A 158 3.75 -24.86 24.21
N THR A 159 3.13 -23.68 24.05
CA THR A 159 3.35 -22.84 22.87
C THR A 159 4.59 -21.95 23.02
N ASN A 160 5.53 -22.06 22.07
CA ASN A 160 6.60 -21.09 21.89
C ASN A 160 6.25 -20.14 20.73
N LEU A 161 6.06 -18.84 21.03
CA LEU A 161 5.63 -17.85 20.03
C LEU A 161 6.67 -17.59 18.95
N THR A 162 7.97 -17.69 19.26
CA THR A 162 9.04 -17.54 18.27
C THR A 162 8.99 -18.68 17.25
N THR A 163 8.83 -19.92 17.71
CA THR A 163 8.69 -21.08 16.82
C THR A 163 7.41 -20.99 15.98
N ALA A 164 6.30 -20.56 16.59
CA ALA A 164 5.04 -20.35 15.87
C ALA A 164 5.16 -19.28 14.78
N ALA A 165 5.82 -18.16 15.08
CA ALA A 165 6.08 -17.09 14.12
C ALA A 165 7.00 -17.55 12.97
N ALA A 166 8.05 -18.33 13.28
CA ALA A 166 8.92 -18.92 12.28
C ALA A 166 8.15 -19.87 11.36
N ALA A 167 7.27 -20.71 11.90
CA ALA A 167 6.42 -21.59 11.12
C ALA A 167 5.45 -20.80 10.21
N ALA A 168 4.84 -19.73 10.72
CA ALA A 168 3.99 -18.84 9.93
C ALA A 168 4.78 -18.20 8.77
N ASN A 169 5.98 -17.70 9.04
CA ASN A 169 6.85 -17.11 8.01
C ASN A 169 7.26 -18.13 6.95
N ASN A 170 7.62 -19.35 7.35
CA ASN A 170 8.00 -20.42 6.42
C ASN A 170 6.82 -20.82 5.52
N SER A 171 5.60 -20.88 6.07
CA SER A 171 4.41 -21.19 5.25
C SER A 171 4.13 -20.10 4.20
N VAL A 172 4.36 -18.82 4.54
CA VAL A 172 4.31 -17.73 3.57
C VAL A 172 5.39 -17.84 2.51
N GLN A 173 6.64 -18.15 2.88
CA GLN A 173 7.70 -18.30 1.88
C GLN A 173 7.39 -19.43 0.88
N ALA A 174 6.87 -20.56 1.37
CA ALA A 174 6.42 -21.65 0.50
C ALA A 174 5.28 -21.18 -0.43
N LEU A 175 4.33 -20.39 0.09
CA LEU A 175 3.25 -19.82 -0.71
C LEU A 175 3.75 -18.92 -1.85
N LEU A 176 4.79 -18.11 -1.60
CA LEU A 176 5.34 -17.21 -2.63
C LEU A 176 5.94 -17.94 -3.83
N ASN A 177 6.31 -19.22 -3.67
CA ASN A 177 6.79 -20.08 -4.74
C ASN A 177 5.65 -20.73 -5.54
N THR A 178 4.38 -20.52 -5.14
CA THR A 178 3.23 -21.04 -5.87
C THR A 178 3.04 -20.29 -7.18
N PRO A 179 2.93 -20.99 -8.34
CA PRO A 179 2.64 -20.35 -9.61
C PRO A 179 1.40 -19.44 -9.55
N GLY A 180 1.50 -18.26 -10.14
CA GLY A 180 0.41 -17.28 -10.16
C GLY A 180 0.34 -16.33 -8.96
N ILE A 181 1.23 -16.44 -7.96
CA ILE A 181 1.40 -15.42 -6.91
C ILE A 181 2.34 -14.30 -7.35
N LEU A 182 3.47 -14.69 -7.95
CA LEU A 182 4.39 -13.77 -8.59
C LEU A 182 4.32 -13.99 -10.11
N LEU A 183 4.02 -12.91 -10.83
CA LEU A 183 3.97 -12.86 -12.28
C LEU A 183 5.38 -12.52 -12.80
N ASN A 184 5.88 -13.36 -13.71
CA ASN A 184 7.08 -13.05 -14.48
C ASN A 184 6.68 -12.14 -15.65
N LEU A 185 7.27 -10.95 -15.73
CA LEU A 185 7.01 -9.97 -16.79
C LEU A 185 8.08 -10.02 -17.90
N GLY A 186 9.03 -10.94 -17.80
CA GLY A 186 10.21 -11.03 -18.67
C GLY A 186 11.37 -10.15 -18.21
N ASN A 187 12.56 -10.40 -18.74
CA ASN A 187 13.76 -9.58 -18.53
C ASN A 187 14.11 -9.32 -17.04
N GLY A 188 13.83 -10.28 -16.15
CA GLY A 188 14.09 -10.15 -14.71
C GLY A 188 13.08 -9.28 -13.94
N TRP A 189 12.05 -8.75 -14.61
CA TRP A 189 10.97 -8.01 -13.97
C TRP A 189 9.88 -8.95 -13.47
N THR A 190 9.38 -8.67 -12.26
CA THR A 190 8.29 -9.41 -11.65
C THR A 190 7.27 -8.50 -11.01
N MET A 191 6.07 -9.01 -10.76
CA MET A 191 5.00 -8.28 -10.10
C MET A 191 4.11 -9.25 -9.31
N ARG A 192 3.49 -8.81 -8.22
CA ARG A 192 2.45 -9.60 -7.54
C ARG A 192 1.19 -9.69 -8.41
N SER A 193 0.57 -10.86 -8.45
CA SER A 193 -0.71 -11.00 -9.15
C SER A 193 -1.82 -10.18 -8.47
N PRO A 194 -2.89 -9.80 -9.20
CA PRO A 194 -3.97 -8.99 -8.63
C PRO A 194 -4.61 -9.56 -7.36
N GLN A 195 -4.73 -10.89 -7.26
CA GLN A 195 -5.27 -11.58 -6.08
C GLN A 195 -4.33 -11.54 -4.86
N ALA A 196 -3.07 -11.16 -5.06
CA ALA A 196 -2.00 -11.21 -4.06
C ALA A 196 -1.60 -9.82 -3.53
N ILE A 197 -2.33 -8.76 -3.90
CA ILE A 197 -2.03 -7.38 -3.48
C ILE A 197 -3.29 -6.52 -3.33
N GLY A 198 -3.35 -5.72 -2.26
CA GLY A 198 -4.36 -4.68 -2.05
C GLY A 198 -5.74 -5.18 -1.64
N LYS A 199 -6.26 -6.29 -2.20
CA LYS A 199 -7.54 -6.88 -1.80
C LYS A 199 -7.40 -8.41 -1.73
N TYR A 200 -7.36 -8.93 -0.52
CA TYR A 200 -6.95 -10.30 -0.24
C TYR A 200 -8.14 -11.25 -0.02
N GLY A 201 -9.30 -10.76 0.41
CA GLY A 201 -10.44 -11.64 0.72
C GLY A 201 -10.09 -12.63 1.83
N SER A 202 -10.27 -13.91 1.56
CA SER A 202 -9.89 -14.99 2.48
C SER A 202 -8.40 -15.38 2.38
N PHE A 203 -7.59 -14.64 1.63
CA PHE A 203 -6.16 -14.93 1.44
C PHE A 203 -5.29 -14.34 2.57
N TYR A 204 -5.54 -14.77 3.82
CA TYR A 204 -4.92 -14.20 5.02
C TYR A 204 -3.39 -14.29 5.03
N SER A 205 -2.80 -15.33 4.44
CA SER A 205 -1.35 -15.49 4.34
C SER A 205 -0.70 -14.42 3.46
N MET A 206 -1.30 -14.09 2.31
CA MET A 206 -0.83 -12.98 1.47
C MET A 206 -1.06 -11.62 2.12
N ARG A 207 -2.19 -11.45 2.81
CA ARG A 207 -2.45 -10.25 3.61
C ARG A 207 -1.36 -10.06 4.68
N TYR A 208 -1.00 -11.12 5.41
CA TYR A 208 0.07 -11.09 6.39
C TYR A 208 1.43 -10.75 5.75
N PHE A 209 1.79 -11.42 4.65
CA PHE A 209 3.02 -11.14 3.92
C PHE A 209 3.13 -9.67 3.52
N LEU A 210 2.12 -9.13 2.84
CA LEU A 210 2.14 -7.74 2.39
C LEU A 210 2.09 -6.75 3.56
N ALA A 211 1.33 -7.01 4.61
CA ALA A 211 1.32 -6.14 5.79
C ALA A 211 2.71 -6.02 6.45
N SER A 212 3.54 -7.07 6.38
CA SER A 212 4.92 -7.04 6.90
C SER A 212 5.94 -6.32 6.01
N ARG A 213 5.60 -6.02 4.75
CA ARG A 213 6.54 -5.47 3.74
C ARG A 213 6.10 -4.13 3.14
N GLY A 214 4.80 -3.92 3.00
CA GLY A 214 4.19 -2.82 2.27
C GLY A 214 2.73 -2.66 2.68
N TYR A 215 2.52 -2.35 3.97
CA TYR A 215 1.19 -2.12 4.54
C TYR A 215 0.42 -1.04 3.75
N LEU A 216 -0.88 -1.23 3.62
CA LEU A 216 -1.78 -0.38 2.82
C LEU A 216 -1.49 -0.38 1.30
N ALA A 217 -1.02 -1.51 0.76
CA ALA A 217 -0.94 -1.70 -0.68
C ALA A 217 -2.29 -1.37 -1.35
N LEU A 218 -2.23 -0.68 -2.49
CA LEU A 218 -3.40 -0.43 -3.32
C LEU A 218 -3.69 -1.67 -4.19
N THR A 219 -4.92 -1.77 -4.70
CA THR A 219 -5.29 -2.85 -5.61
C THR A 219 -4.68 -2.64 -7.01
N SER A 220 -4.57 -3.70 -7.80
CA SER A 220 -3.98 -3.63 -9.15
C SER A 220 -4.76 -2.75 -10.13
N GLU A 221 -6.04 -2.48 -9.88
CA GLU A 221 -6.83 -1.52 -10.67
C GLU A 221 -6.40 -0.06 -10.42
N GLN A 222 -5.71 0.21 -9.31
CA GLN A 222 -5.24 1.56 -8.95
C GLN A 222 -3.77 1.77 -9.26
N VAL A 223 -2.94 0.72 -9.13
CA VAL A 223 -1.49 0.81 -9.36
C VAL A 223 -0.91 -0.57 -9.64
N LEU A 224 0.10 -0.59 -10.51
CA LEU A 224 0.94 -1.76 -10.74
C LEU A 224 2.34 -1.46 -10.21
N TYR A 225 2.95 -2.42 -9.51
CA TYR A 225 4.33 -2.32 -9.01
C TYR A 225 5.23 -3.40 -9.62
N PRO A 226 5.57 -3.33 -10.93
CA PRO A 226 6.69 -4.09 -11.48
C PRO A 226 7.97 -3.77 -10.72
N SER A 227 8.74 -4.81 -10.38
CA SER A 227 10.03 -4.68 -9.68
C SER A 227 11.08 -5.53 -10.37
N TYR A 228 12.27 -4.97 -10.52
CA TYR A 228 13.48 -5.70 -10.88
C TYR A 228 14.21 -6.04 -9.59
N THR A 229 14.31 -7.33 -9.26
CA THR A 229 14.76 -7.78 -7.92
C THR A 229 16.20 -8.27 -7.90
N ALA A 230 16.88 -8.31 -9.04
CA ALA A 230 18.31 -8.62 -9.06
C ALA A 230 19.10 -7.36 -8.70
N ASP A 231 20.15 -7.52 -7.90
CA ASP A 231 21.02 -6.41 -7.50
C ASP A 231 21.74 -5.83 -8.72
N ILE A 232 21.66 -4.51 -8.86
CA ILE A 232 22.43 -3.76 -9.85
C ILE A 232 23.65 -3.18 -9.14
N VAL A 233 24.80 -3.85 -9.27
CA VAL A 233 26.07 -3.38 -8.69
C VAL A 233 26.88 -2.65 -9.76
N LEU A 234 26.92 -1.31 -9.65
CA LEU A 234 27.72 -0.46 -10.52
C LEU A 234 29.02 -0.05 -9.80
N LYS A 235 30.17 -0.35 -10.41
CA LYS A 235 31.47 0.19 -9.97
C LYS A 235 31.62 1.64 -10.44
N ALA A 236 32.61 2.36 -9.88
CA ALA A 236 32.96 3.69 -10.36
C ALA A 236 33.19 3.69 -11.88
N GLY A 237 32.57 4.66 -12.58
CA GLY A 237 32.61 4.76 -14.05
C GLY A 237 31.69 3.79 -14.79
N GLN A 238 30.94 2.91 -14.11
CA GLN A 238 29.93 2.06 -14.75
C GLN A 238 28.56 2.72 -14.75
N SER A 239 27.76 2.34 -15.72
CA SER A 239 26.38 2.77 -15.90
C SER A 239 25.52 1.59 -16.31
N ALA A 240 24.23 1.67 -16.02
CA ALA A 240 23.19 0.78 -16.55
C ALA A 240 22.17 1.61 -17.33
N LEU A 241 21.59 0.99 -18.35
CA LEU A 241 20.46 1.54 -19.09
C LEU A 241 19.23 0.69 -18.80
N VAL A 242 18.14 1.36 -18.44
CA VAL A 242 16.81 0.75 -18.39
C VAL A 242 16.09 1.17 -19.66
N GLU A 243 15.89 0.21 -20.56
CA GLU A 243 15.24 0.44 -21.85
C GLU A 243 13.74 0.16 -21.78
N PHE A 244 12.96 1.12 -22.28
CA PHE A 244 11.52 1.00 -22.46
C PHE A 244 11.24 0.90 -23.96
N PRO A 245 10.57 -0.17 -24.44
CA PRO A 245 10.24 -0.32 -25.85
C PRO A 245 9.18 0.70 -26.31
N SER A 246 8.40 1.22 -25.36
CA SER A 246 7.43 2.29 -25.56
C SER A 246 7.07 2.92 -24.22
N ARG A 247 6.39 4.07 -24.24
CA ARG A 247 5.82 4.69 -23.04
C ARG A 247 4.88 3.69 -22.34
N PRO A 248 4.95 3.57 -21.01
CA PRO A 248 3.97 2.77 -20.26
C PRO A 248 2.54 3.19 -20.58
N LYS A 249 1.66 2.21 -20.83
CA LYS A 249 0.24 2.48 -21.05
C LYS A 249 -0.43 2.78 -19.72
N ILE A 250 -0.96 3.99 -19.59
CA ILE A 250 -1.55 4.50 -18.36
C ILE A 250 -2.98 4.96 -18.63
N LEU A 251 -3.89 4.70 -17.68
CA LEU A 251 -5.28 5.16 -17.76
C LEU A 251 -5.33 6.70 -17.61
N PRO A 252 -6.34 7.39 -18.17
CA PRO A 252 -6.52 8.81 -17.97
C PRO A 252 -6.44 9.21 -16.49
N GLY A 253 -5.66 10.25 -16.17
CA GLY A 253 -5.42 10.71 -14.80
C GLY A 253 -4.35 9.94 -14.02
N GLY A 254 -3.77 8.88 -14.60
CA GLY A 254 -2.67 8.12 -14.02
C GLY A 254 -1.29 8.69 -14.37
N PHE A 255 -0.25 8.03 -13.86
CA PHE A 255 1.14 8.27 -14.22
C PHE A 255 2.01 7.03 -13.98
N TRP A 256 3.23 7.03 -14.50
CA TRP A 256 4.27 6.08 -14.16
C TRP A 256 5.52 6.76 -13.59
N SER A 257 6.29 5.98 -12.84
CA SER A 257 7.62 6.35 -12.38
C SER A 257 8.49 5.12 -12.20
N LEU A 258 9.80 5.29 -12.40
CA LEU A 258 10.85 4.37 -12.03
C LEU A 258 11.63 4.97 -10.86
N THR A 259 11.80 4.21 -9.79
CA THR A 259 12.49 4.62 -8.56
C THR A 259 13.52 3.56 -8.19
N ALA A 260 14.74 3.99 -7.87
CA ALA A 260 15.79 3.12 -7.38
C ALA A 260 15.85 3.14 -5.85
N TYR A 261 16.04 1.97 -5.25
CA TYR A 261 16.19 1.80 -3.81
C TYR A 261 17.52 1.09 -3.51
N ASP A 262 18.09 1.37 -2.35
CA ASP A 262 19.21 0.60 -1.83
C ASP A 262 18.76 -0.79 -1.32
N ALA A 263 19.73 -1.59 -0.88
CA ALA A 263 19.47 -2.94 -0.37
C ALA A 263 18.62 -2.96 0.93
N GLN A 264 18.50 -1.82 1.62
CA GLN A 264 17.67 -1.66 2.80
C GLN A 264 16.25 -1.17 2.46
N GLY A 265 15.99 -0.80 1.21
CA GLY A 265 14.71 -0.29 0.73
C GLY A 265 14.54 1.23 0.89
N TYR A 266 15.62 1.98 1.13
CA TYR A 266 15.60 3.44 1.16
C TYR A 266 15.96 4.03 -0.20
N LEU A 267 15.60 5.30 -0.42
CA LEU A 267 15.99 6.01 -1.63
C LEU A 267 17.51 6.18 -1.67
N VAL A 268 18.13 5.93 -2.82
CA VAL A 268 19.58 6.07 -3.00
C VAL A 268 19.97 7.55 -2.96
N GLU A 269 20.69 7.97 -1.93
CA GLU A 269 21.17 9.34 -1.76
C GLU A 269 22.00 9.81 -2.96
N ASN A 270 21.75 11.03 -3.43
CA ASN A 270 22.49 11.62 -4.55
C ASN A 270 22.46 13.16 -4.50
N SER A 271 23.50 13.78 -5.07
CA SER A 271 23.68 15.24 -5.10
C SER A 271 22.66 15.99 -5.94
N MET A 272 21.95 15.31 -6.86
CA MET A 272 20.89 15.90 -7.67
C MET A 272 19.55 16.00 -6.93
N ASN A 273 19.44 15.39 -5.74
CA ASN A 273 18.19 15.26 -5.00
C ASN A 273 17.05 14.69 -5.87
N ARG A 274 17.40 13.75 -6.77
CA ARG A 274 16.50 13.14 -7.75
C ARG A 274 16.41 11.65 -7.50
N TYR A 275 15.23 11.16 -7.13
CA TYR A 275 15.06 9.77 -6.69
C TYR A 275 14.13 8.95 -7.58
N SER A 276 13.40 9.61 -8.49
CA SER A 276 12.52 8.95 -9.44
C SER A 276 12.47 9.70 -10.76
N LEU A 277 12.26 8.97 -11.85
CA LEU A 277 11.98 9.51 -13.19
C LEU A 277 10.66 8.94 -13.71
N GLY A 278 9.92 9.68 -14.52
CA GLY A 278 8.60 9.28 -14.99
C GLY A 278 7.95 10.37 -15.85
N ASP A 279 6.62 10.37 -15.94
CA ASP A 279 5.86 11.33 -16.77
C ASP A 279 6.11 12.81 -16.46
N GLY A 280 6.57 13.12 -15.24
CA GLY A 280 6.86 14.49 -14.82
C GLY A 280 8.29 14.96 -15.10
N ALA A 281 9.12 14.10 -15.71
CA ALA A 281 10.50 14.43 -16.03
C ALA A 281 10.65 14.79 -17.51
N ASN A 282 11.64 15.63 -17.83
CA ASN A 282 12.01 16.00 -19.19
C ASN A 282 12.80 14.87 -19.88
N LEU A 283 12.20 13.68 -19.94
CA LEU A 283 12.75 12.54 -20.69
C LEU A 283 12.61 12.80 -22.19
N THR A 284 13.52 12.23 -22.95
CA THR A 284 13.62 12.40 -24.40
C THR A 284 13.80 11.05 -25.09
N TYR A 285 13.34 10.97 -26.34
CA TYR A 285 13.73 9.91 -27.26
C TYR A 285 15.22 10.07 -27.66
N PRO A 286 15.84 9.03 -28.28
CA PRO A 286 17.24 9.10 -28.71
C PRO A 286 17.55 10.24 -29.69
N ASP A 287 16.55 10.70 -30.45
CA ASP A 287 16.67 11.84 -31.37
C ASP A 287 16.57 13.22 -30.69
N GLY A 288 16.29 13.24 -29.38
CA GLY A 288 16.16 14.45 -28.58
C GLY A 288 14.74 15.02 -28.50
N GLN A 289 13.74 14.43 -29.17
CA GLN A 289 12.35 14.83 -28.98
C GLN A 289 11.90 14.56 -27.54
N LEU A 290 11.17 15.50 -26.93
CA LEU A 290 10.60 15.29 -25.60
C LEU A 290 9.62 14.12 -25.62
N LEU A 291 9.77 13.24 -24.63
CA LEU A 291 8.91 12.08 -24.46
C LEU A 291 7.45 12.52 -24.29
N ALA A 292 7.20 13.65 -23.64
CA ALA A 292 5.87 14.23 -23.43
C ALA A 292 5.13 14.56 -24.74
N ASP A 293 5.88 14.92 -25.79
CA ASP A 293 5.34 15.41 -27.07
C ASP A 293 5.27 14.31 -28.15
N GLY A 294 5.74 13.10 -27.84
CA GLY A 294 5.73 11.96 -28.74
C GLY A 294 4.88 10.80 -28.23
N ASP A 295 4.34 10.05 -29.19
CA ASP A 295 3.39 8.97 -28.93
C ASP A 295 4.00 7.56 -29.16
N MET A 296 5.20 7.48 -29.73
CA MET A 296 5.76 6.21 -30.20
C MET A 296 7.29 6.16 -30.10
N GLY A 297 7.83 4.99 -29.81
CA GLY A 297 9.28 4.72 -29.86
C GLY A 297 9.86 4.24 -28.53
N ALA A 298 11.05 3.64 -28.63
CA ALA A 298 11.82 3.24 -27.46
C ALA A 298 12.55 4.44 -26.85
N PHE A 299 12.69 4.43 -25.52
CA PHE A 299 13.49 5.41 -24.79
C PHE A 299 14.25 4.71 -23.66
N GLN A 300 15.24 5.39 -23.10
CA GLN A 300 16.12 4.81 -22.09
C GLN A 300 16.23 5.72 -20.87
N ILE A 301 16.38 5.11 -19.70
CA ILE A 301 16.77 5.79 -18.46
C ILE A 301 18.17 5.35 -18.09
N LEU A 302 19.07 6.32 -17.89
CA LEU A 302 20.43 6.11 -17.45
C LEU A 302 20.51 6.04 -15.92
N LEU A 303 21.03 4.93 -15.41
CA LEU A 303 21.37 4.73 -14.01
C LEU A 303 22.89 4.70 -13.87
N GLN A 304 23.45 5.66 -13.13
CA GLN A 304 24.89 5.76 -12.91
C GLN A 304 25.19 6.48 -11.59
N GLY A 305 26.46 6.43 -11.15
CA GLY A 305 26.92 7.23 -10.01
C GLY A 305 26.68 8.73 -10.26
N SER A 306 26.24 9.46 -9.23
CA SER A 306 25.95 10.90 -9.32
C SER A 306 27.17 11.78 -9.63
N ASN A 307 28.36 11.25 -9.40
CA ASN A 307 29.65 11.85 -9.74
C ASN A 307 30.13 11.52 -11.16
N THR A 308 29.42 10.68 -11.90
CA THR A 308 29.72 10.33 -13.29
C THR A 308 28.96 11.26 -14.22
N ALA A 309 29.66 11.93 -15.14
CA ALA A 309 29.00 12.73 -16.17
C ALA A 309 28.24 11.80 -17.15
N PRO A 310 26.99 12.11 -17.54
CA PRO A 310 26.29 11.36 -18.59
C PRO A 310 27.08 11.36 -19.91
N PRO A 311 26.86 10.37 -20.79
CA PRO A 311 27.42 10.37 -22.14
C PRO A 311 27.15 11.70 -22.87
N LEU A 312 28.08 12.15 -23.73
CA LEU A 312 27.97 13.44 -24.42
C LEU A 312 26.71 13.55 -25.30
N ASN A 313 26.26 12.43 -25.86
CA ASN A 313 25.05 12.30 -26.67
C ASN A 313 23.78 12.06 -25.84
N TRP A 314 23.85 12.05 -24.51
CA TRP A 314 22.67 11.87 -23.66
C TRP A 314 21.77 13.09 -23.70
N THR A 315 20.52 12.89 -24.14
CA THR A 315 19.56 13.98 -24.39
C THR A 315 18.68 14.30 -23.18
N SER A 316 18.45 13.32 -22.27
CA SER A 316 17.65 13.49 -21.06
C SER A 316 18.50 13.93 -19.85
N LYS A 317 18.99 15.18 -19.86
CA LYS A 317 19.80 15.75 -18.76
C LYS A 317 18.93 16.23 -17.59
#